data_AF-B7PM93-F1
#
_entry.id   AF-B7PM93-F1
#
_cell.length_a   1.000
_cell.length_b   1.000
_cell.length_c   1.000
_cell.angle_alpha   90.00
_cell.angle_beta   90.00
_cell.angle_gamma   90.00
#
_symmetry.space_group_name_H-M   'P 1'
#
loop_
_entity.id
_entity.type
_entity.pdbx_description
1 polymer ?
#
loop_
_entity_poly.entity_id
_entity_poly.type
_entity_poly.pdbx_seq_one_letter_code
_entity_poly.pdbx_strand_id
1 'polypeptide(L)'
;MQVLRPSFVGNKKVISFNEPRCTPKVDSMPRSLSAADIDTALKQADKDPSLIGNFSKKCALPLVEGAAHDLKMITPSTLADLIQGKYQSVVDNYTVIDCRYPFEYLGGHVQGAVNVFEPQDLLGAFLDETCLSSSHTRHVLVFHCEFSSERAPKLARLLRHEDRQLHMDVYPELRHPEVYLLQGGYKAFYELFEDLCEPCGYVPMRHKDYEAHLCVYRGQAKSTAKRRKARHVRTALCTPSSQHKETLQ
;
A
#
# COMPACT_ATOMS: atom_id res chain seq x y z
N MET A 1 1.61 49.73 -17.41
CA MET A 1 1.46 48.37 -17.94
C MET A 1 2.83 47.70 -18.00
N GLN A 2 3.16 46.86 -17.02
CA GLN A 2 4.23 45.86 -17.14
C GLN A 2 3.80 44.63 -16.36
N VAL A 3 3.82 43.49 -17.04
CA VAL A 3 3.41 42.18 -16.56
C VAL A 3 4.63 41.52 -15.93
N LEU A 4 4.63 41.32 -14.61
CA LEU A 4 5.66 40.53 -13.93
C LEU A 4 5.18 39.08 -13.82
N ARG A 5 5.90 38.18 -14.49
CA ARG A 5 5.78 36.72 -14.32
C ARG A 5 6.41 36.31 -12.99
N PRO A 6 5.78 35.45 -12.17
CA PRO A 6 6.50 34.76 -11.10
C PRO A 6 7.25 33.56 -11.69
N SER A 7 8.56 33.54 -11.42
CA SER A 7 9.49 32.46 -11.71
C SER A 7 9.15 31.22 -10.87
N PHE A 8 8.88 30.10 -11.53
CA PHE A 8 8.72 28.80 -10.88
C PHE A 8 10.11 28.28 -10.47
N VAL A 9 10.45 28.38 -9.18
CA VAL A 9 11.60 27.67 -8.59
C VAL A 9 11.05 26.51 -7.77
N GLY A 10 10.97 25.35 -8.40
CA GLY A 10 10.61 24.11 -7.75
C GLY A 10 11.76 23.60 -6.90
N ASN A 11 11.75 23.89 -5.60
CA ASN A 11 12.59 23.20 -4.64
C ASN A 11 12.03 21.80 -4.40
N LYS A 12 12.58 20.82 -5.12
CA LYS A 12 12.48 19.41 -4.76
C LYS A 12 13.22 19.22 -3.43
N LYS A 13 12.50 19.05 -2.32
CA LYS A 13 13.10 18.48 -1.10
C LYS A 13 13.43 17.02 -1.42
N VAL A 14 14.68 16.79 -1.78
CA VAL A 14 15.29 15.48 -1.84
C VAL A 14 15.39 14.97 -0.41
N ILE A 15 14.77 13.82 -0.16
CA ILE A 15 14.87 13.12 1.12
C ILE A 15 16.32 12.61 1.24
N SER A 16 17.10 13.21 2.13
CA SER A 16 18.44 12.73 2.48
C SER A 16 18.28 11.76 3.65
N PHE A 17 18.49 10.47 3.38
CA PHE A 17 18.68 9.46 4.41
C PHE A 17 20.18 9.41 4.76
N ASN A 18 20.52 9.66 6.03
CA ASN A 18 21.85 9.41 6.56
C ASN A 18 21.98 7.90 6.81
N GLU A 19 22.91 7.23 6.12
CA GLU A 19 23.15 5.79 6.26
C GLU A 19 23.98 5.47 7.52
N PRO A 20 23.53 4.57 8.41
CA PRO A 20 24.42 3.78 9.24
C PRO A 20 24.89 2.54 8.47
N ARG A 21 26.20 2.43 8.30
CA ARG A 21 26.87 1.29 7.68
C ARG A 21 26.75 0.06 8.59
N CYS A 22 26.01 -0.98 8.18
CA CYS A 22 25.89 -2.23 8.93
C CYS A 22 26.28 -3.44 8.06
N THR A 23 27.11 -4.31 8.63
CA THR A 23 27.68 -5.50 7.99
C THR A 23 26.68 -6.67 7.96
N PRO A 24 26.67 -7.52 6.91
CA PRO A 24 25.71 -8.61 6.81
C PRO A 24 26.03 -9.72 7.84
N LYS A 25 25.04 -10.06 8.68
CA LYS A 25 24.98 -11.34 9.38
C LYS A 25 24.07 -12.27 8.58
N VAL A 26 24.54 -13.49 8.33
CA VAL A 26 23.83 -14.52 7.57
C VAL A 26 22.83 -15.18 8.51
N ASP A 27 21.56 -14.79 8.43
CA ASP A 27 20.47 -15.49 9.11
C ASP A 27 19.95 -16.61 8.22
N SER A 28 19.69 -17.78 8.82
CA SER A 28 19.15 -18.98 8.17
C SER A 28 17.83 -18.68 7.46
N MET A 29 17.71 -19.06 6.18
CA MET A 29 16.48 -18.84 5.42
C MET A 29 15.27 -19.50 6.09
N PRO A 30 14.13 -18.79 6.21
CA PRO A 30 12.91 -19.38 6.72
C PRO A 30 12.46 -20.51 5.78
N ARG A 31 12.21 -21.70 6.35
CA ARG A 31 11.70 -22.85 5.59
C ARG A 31 10.26 -22.59 5.17
N SER A 32 9.94 -22.87 3.91
CA SER A 32 8.58 -22.90 3.41
C SER A 32 7.73 -23.95 4.12
N LEU A 33 6.46 -23.64 4.33
CA LEU A 33 5.50 -24.58 4.91
C LEU A 33 5.22 -25.74 3.96
N SER A 34 4.88 -26.92 4.51
CA SER A 34 4.42 -28.03 3.69
C SER A 34 3.03 -27.73 3.09
N ALA A 35 2.66 -28.41 2.00
CA ALA A 35 1.34 -28.23 1.39
C ALA A 35 0.18 -28.51 2.36
N ALA A 36 0.36 -29.44 3.31
CA ALA A 36 -0.65 -29.75 4.33
C ALA A 36 -0.78 -28.64 5.38
N ASP A 37 0.35 -28.02 5.77
CA ASP A 37 0.36 -26.89 6.69
C ASP A 37 -0.30 -25.65 6.05
N ILE A 38 -0.08 -25.45 4.75
CA ILE A 38 -0.72 -24.40 3.94
C ILE A 38 -2.24 -24.57 3.92
N ASP A 39 -2.73 -25.76 3.60
CA ASP A 39 -4.17 -26.07 3.58
C ASP A 39 -4.81 -25.86 4.97
N THR A 40 -4.10 -26.24 6.03
CA THR A 40 -4.54 -26.03 7.41
C THR A 40 -4.65 -24.54 7.74
N ALA A 41 -3.64 -23.75 7.38
CA ALA A 41 -3.62 -22.30 7.62
C ALA A 41 -4.74 -21.57 6.85
N LEU A 42 -5.02 -21.98 5.61
CA LEU A 42 -6.12 -21.43 4.81
C LEU A 42 -7.49 -21.73 5.44
N LYS A 43 -7.73 -22.98 5.85
CA LYS A 43 -8.96 -23.36 6.57
C LYS A 43 -9.15 -22.60 7.87
N GLN A 44 -8.06 -22.26 8.55
CA GLN A 44 -8.10 -21.45 9.77
C GLN A 44 -8.44 -19.99 9.46
N ALA A 45 -7.88 -19.42 8.38
CA ALA A 45 -8.19 -18.07 7.92
C ALA A 45 -9.66 -17.91 7.49
N ASP A 46 -10.24 -18.94 6.86
CA ASP A 46 -11.67 -18.95 6.51
C ASP A 46 -12.57 -18.93 7.75
N LYS A 47 -12.13 -19.56 8.84
CA LYS A 47 -12.86 -19.59 10.12
C LYS A 47 -12.67 -18.32 10.94
N ASP A 48 -11.50 -17.70 10.88
CA ASP A 48 -11.15 -16.50 11.63
C ASP A 48 -10.67 -15.38 10.68
N PRO A 49 -11.61 -14.54 10.17
CA PRO A 49 -11.27 -13.44 9.27
C PRO A 49 -10.41 -12.35 9.94
N SER A 50 -10.20 -12.41 11.26
CA SER A 50 -9.33 -11.50 11.98
C SER A 50 -7.84 -11.82 11.81
N LEU A 51 -7.46 -12.95 11.21
CA LEU A 51 -6.07 -13.29 10.97
C LEU A 51 -5.41 -12.38 9.92
N ILE A 52 -4.17 -11.95 10.15
CA ILE A 52 -3.39 -11.15 9.20
C ILE A 52 -2.95 -11.98 7.99
N GLY A 53 -2.36 -11.33 6.98
CA GLY A 53 -2.10 -11.94 5.67
C GLY A 53 -1.23 -13.20 5.69
N ASN A 54 -0.29 -13.34 6.62
CA ASN A 54 0.54 -14.55 6.76
C ASN A 54 0.01 -15.54 7.81
N PHE A 55 -1.20 -15.32 8.33
CA PHE A 55 -1.89 -16.17 9.31
C PHE A 55 -1.20 -16.28 10.69
N SER A 56 -0.12 -15.53 10.93
CA SER A 56 0.67 -15.66 12.16
C SER A 56 0.00 -15.07 13.41
N LYS A 57 -0.85 -14.05 13.25
CA LYS A 57 -1.48 -13.30 14.36
C LYS A 57 -2.86 -12.78 13.96
N LYS A 58 -3.67 -12.40 14.95
CA LYS A 58 -4.87 -11.59 14.75
C LYS A 58 -4.51 -10.13 14.49
N CYS A 59 -5.38 -9.41 13.79
CA CYS A 59 -5.28 -7.96 13.55
C CYS A 59 -5.11 -7.18 14.86
N ALA A 60 -4.22 -6.18 14.87
CA ALA A 60 -4.00 -5.31 16.02
C ALA A 60 -5.15 -4.33 16.19
N LEU A 61 -5.75 -3.90 15.07
CA LEU A 61 -6.75 -2.85 15.05
C LEU A 61 -8.16 -3.45 14.98
N PRO A 62 -9.13 -2.86 15.71
CA PRO A 62 -10.53 -3.24 15.61
C PRO A 62 -11.04 -3.11 14.17
N LEU A 63 -11.63 -4.20 13.66
CA LEU A 63 -12.17 -4.27 12.32
C LEU A 63 -13.61 -3.79 12.27
N VAL A 64 -14.00 -3.22 11.13
CA VAL A 64 -15.38 -2.91 10.77
C VAL A 64 -15.74 -3.59 9.46
N GLU A 65 -17.01 -3.92 9.30
CA GLU A 65 -17.53 -4.41 8.02
C GLU A 65 -17.50 -3.30 6.96
N GLY A 66 -17.30 -3.70 5.71
CA GLY A 66 -17.40 -2.78 4.59
C GLY A 66 -17.57 -3.49 3.26
N ALA A 67 -17.66 -2.69 2.19
CA ALA A 67 -18.05 -3.17 0.86
C ALA A 67 -17.04 -4.12 0.21
N ALA A 68 -15.76 -4.05 0.61
CA ALA A 68 -14.71 -4.94 0.12
C ALA A 68 -14.50 -6.08 1.11
N HIS A 69 -15.28 -7.16 0.98
CA HIS A 69 -15.24 -8.31 1.90
C HIS A 69 -13.86 -9.00 1.99
N ASP A 70 -13.03 -8.89 0.96
CA ASP A 70 -11.67 -9.44 0.91
C ASP A 70 -10.62 -8.56 1.63
N LEU A 71 -10.99 -7.33 2.03
CA LEU A 71 -10.09 -6.35 2.63
C LEU A 71 -10.54 -5.97 4.03
N LYS A 72 -9.57 -5.83 4.92
CA LYS A 72 -9.81 -5.44 6.30
C LYS A 72 -10.01 -3.93 6.38
N MET A 73 -11.04 -3.48 7.08
CA MET A 73 -11.35 -2.06 7.21
C MET A 73 -11.31 -1.62 8.68
N ILE A 74 -10.90 -0.37 8.90
CA ILE A 74 -10.91 0.30 10.20
C ILE A 74 -11.74 1.59 10.12
N THR A 75 -12.26 2.04 11.25
CA THR A 75 -13.03 3.30 11.32
C THR A 75 -12.11 4.53 11.36
N PRO A 76 -12.62 5.74 11.07
CA PRO A 76 -11.89 6.98 11.35
C PRO A 76 -11.40 7.09 12.80
N SER A 77 -12.23 6.70 13.76
CA SER A 77 -11.86 6.72 15.19
C SER A 77 -10.69 5.79 15.49
N THR A 78 -10.67 4.59 14.89
CA THR A 78 -9.55 3.65 15.04
C THR A 78 -8.24 4.25 14.50
N LEU A 79 -8.28 4.96 13.36
CA LEU A 79 -7.10 5.63 12.81
C LEU A 79 -6.65 6.81 13.69
N ALA A 80 -7.59 7.61 14.20
CA ALA A 80 -7.27 8.69 15.14
C ALA A 80 -6.59 8.15 16.42
N ASP A 81 -7.13 7.06 16.97
CA ASP A 81 -6.57 6.37 18.13
C ASP A 81 -5.16 5.82 17.86
N LEU A 82 -4.90 5.32 16.63
CA LEU A 82 -3.57 4.90 16.19
C LEU A 82 -2.58 6.07 16.16
N ILE A 83 -2.98 7.20 15.57
CA ILE A 83 -2.15 8.41 15.49
C ILE A 83 -1.83 8.97 16.88
N GLN A 84 -2.79 8.89 17.81
CA GLN A 84 -2.64 9.34 19.20
C GLN A 84 -1.86 8.34 20.09
N GLY A 85 -1.34 7.25 19.53
CA GLY A 85 -0.49 6.30 20.25
C GLY A 85 -1.24 5.29 21.11
N LYS A 86 -2.58 5.18 21.02
CA LYS A 86 -3.35 4.22 21.85
C LYS A 86 -3.02 2.75 21.57
N TYR A 87 -2.42 2.45 20.42
CA TYR A 87 -1.99 1.11 20.01
C TYR A 87 -0.48 0.86 20.11
N GLN A 88 0.30 1.77 20.71
CA GLN A 88 1.77 1.66 20.80
C GLN A 88 2.27 0.40 21.53
N SER A 89 1.42 -0.26 22.32
CA SER A 89 1.74 -1.52 23.00
C SER A 89 1.69 -2.74 22.10
N VAL A 90 1.01 -2.63 20.94
CA VAL A 90 0.77 -3.75 20.02
C VAL A 90 1.19 -3.46 18.59
N VAL A 91 1.33 -2.18 18.20
CA VAL A 91 1.81 -1.71 16.89
C VAL A 91 3.08 -0.91 17.11
N ASP A 92 4.19 -1.38 16.55
CA ASP A 92 5.49 -0.72 16.71
C ASP A 92 5.63 0.49 15.77
N ASN A 93 5.08 0.37 14.56
CA ASN A 93 5.08 1.45 13.58
C ASN A 93 3.89 1.31 12.62
N TYR A 94 3.51 2.40 11.96
CA TYR A 94 2.47 2.38 10.94
C TYR A 94 2.78 3.33 9.79
N THR A 95 2.10 3.15 8.66
CA THR A 95 2.15 4.09 7.54
C THR A 95 0.76 4.29 6.97
N VAL A 96 0.32 5.55 6.98
CA VAL A 96 -0.93 5.97 6.33
C VAL A 96 -0.63 6.34 4.88
N ILE A 97 -1.29 5.68 3.95
CA ILE A 97 -1.05 5.80 2.51
C ILE A 97 -2.26 6.47 1.86
N ASP A 98 -2.11 7.73 1.49
CA ASP A 98 -3.10 8.49 0.75
C ASP A 98 -2.96 8.21 -0.75
N CYS A 99 -3.93 7.48 -1.29
CA CYS A 99 -4.00 7.05 -2.69
C CYS A 99 -4.66 8.09 -3.61
N ARG A 100 -4.95 9.29 -3.11
CA ARG A 100 -5.55 10.37 -3.92
C ARG A 100 -4.53 11.04 -4.83
N TYR A 101 -5.00 11.83 -5.79
CA TYR A 101 -4.07 12.60 -6.61
C TYR A 101 -3.37 13.68 -5.79
N PRO A 102 -2.17 14.12 -6.19
CA PRO A 102 -1.38 15.08 -5.44
C PRO A 102 -2.12 16.37 -5.09
N PHE A 103 -2.99 16.89 -5.98
CA PHE A 103 -3.76 18.11 -5.67
C PHE A 103 -4.78 17.92 -4.54
N GLU A 104 -5.39 16.73 -4.42
CA GLU A 104 -6.32 16.41 -3.33
C GLU A 104 -5.55 16.30 -2.00
N TYR A 105 -4.37 15.66 -2.02
CA TYR A 105 -3.50 15.50 -0.86
C TYR A 105 -2.94 16.84 -0.38
N LEU A 106 -2.43 17.67 -1.29
CA LEU A 106 -1.91 19.01 -0.96
C LEU A 106 -2.98 19.96 -0.42
N GLY A 107 -4.24 19.73 -0.80
CA GLY A 107 -5.40 20.46 -0.27
C GLY A 107 -5.82 20.05 1.14
N GLY A 108 -5.17 19.04 1.71
CA GLY A 108 -5.39 18.53 3.06
C GLY A 108 -5.37 17.01 3.07
N HIS A 109 -4.60 16.43 4.00
CA HIS A 109 -4.44 14.99 4.18
C HIS A 109 -4.28 14.65 5.66
N VAL A 110 -4.40 13.36 6.01
CA VAL A 110 -4.17 12.90 7.39
C VAL A 110 -2.72 13.19 7.78
N GLN A 111 -2.49 13.77 8.96
CA GLN A 111 -1.15 14.12 9.43
C GLN A 111 -0.19 12.92 9.36
N GLY A 112 0.98 13.12 8.77
CA GLY A 112 2.00 12.08 8.60
C GLY A 112 1.70 11.07 7.49
N ALA A 113 0.61 11.20 6.74
CA ALA A 113 0.32 10.32 5.61
C ALA A 113 1.27 10.58 4.45
N VAL A 114 1.63 9.51 3.72
CA VAL A 114 2.43 9.58 2.49
C VAL A 114 1.52 9.50 1.28
N ASN A 115 1.73 10.35 0.27
CA ASN A 115 0.95 10.32 -0.96
C ASN A 115 1.53 9.31 -1.96
N VAL A 116 0.76 8.26 -2.27
CA VAL A 116 1.13 7.24 -3.26
C VAL A 116 -0.04 6.96 -4.18
N PHE A 117 -0.05 7.60 -5.36
CA PHE A 117 -1.15 7.47 -6.33
C PHE A 117 -0.78 6.61 -7.54
N GLU A 118 0.52 6.38 -7.79
CA GLU A 118 0.99 5.54 -8.89
C GLU A 118 1.39 4.14 -8.39
N PRO A 119 1.03 3.09 -9.15
CA PRO A 119 1.44 1.72 -8.83
C PRO A 119 2.94 1.50 -8.71
N GLN A 120 3.78 2.17 -9.53
CA GLN A 120 5.22 1.96 -9.47
C GLN A 120 5.81 2.48 -8.17
N ASP A 121 5.37 3.66 -7.74
CA ASP A 121 5.83 4.28 -6.50
C ASP A 121 5.48 3.42 -5.29
N LEU A 122 4.30 2.79 -5.31
CA LEU A 122 3.89 1.83 -4.29
C LEU A 122 4.88 0.65 -4.20
N LEU A 123 5.19 0.02 -5.32
CA LEU A 123 6.06 -1.17 -5.31
C LEU A 123 7.49 -0.80 -4.95
N GLY A 124 8.02 0.33 -5.46
CA GLY A 124 9.35 0.81 -5.12
C GLY A 124 9.47 1.20 -3.64
N ALA A 125 8.45 1.83 -3.06
CA ALA A 125 8.51 2.26 -1.67
C ALA A 125 8.37 1.09 -0.67
N PHE A 126 7.54 0.09 -0.99
CA PHE A 126 7.15 -0.93 -0.01
C PHE A 126 7.71 -2.33 -0.27
N LEU A 127 8.14 -2.67 -1.50
CA LEU A 127 8.62 -4.03 -1.83
C LEU A 127 10.07 -4.08 -2.32
N ASP A 128 10.78 -2.95 -2.42
CA ASP A 128 12.19 -2.96 -2.82
C ASP A 128 13.09 -3.56 -1.72
N GLU A 129 14.06 -4.39 -2.14
CA GLU A 129 14.93 -5.22 -1.30
C GLU A 129 15.85 -4.38 -0.40
N THR A 130 16.20 -3.18 -0.85
CA THR A 130 17.14 -2.28 -0.15
C THR A 130 16.59 -1.70 1.16
N CYS A 131 15.28 -1.80 1.41
CA CYS A 131 14.60 -1.28 2.59
C CYS A 131 14.55 -2.26 3.78
N LEU A 132 15.27 -3.39 3.73
CA LEU A 132 15.20 -4.43 4.76
C LEU A 132 15.88 -4.01 6.08
N SER A 133 15.07 -3.56 7.04
CA SER A 133 15.39 -3.77 8.46
C SER A 133 14.74 -5.08 8.91
N SER A 134 15.57 -6.07 9.24
CA SER A 134 15.22 -7.36 9.85
C SER A 134 14.72 -7.17 11.30
N SER A 135 13.68 -6.37 11.45
CA SER A 135 13.04 -6.10 12.72
C SER A 135 11.73 -6.89 12.77
N HIS A 136 11.56 -7.73 13.80
CA HIS A 136 10.31 -8.43 14.10
C HIS A 136 9.19 -7.49 14.58
N THR A 137 9.33 -6.19 14.34
CA THR A 137 8.35 -5.17 14.69
C THR A 137 7.10 -5.28 13.83
N ARG A 138 5.95 -5.16 14.46
CA ARG A 138 4.65 -5.13 13.83
C ARG A 138 4.43 -3.78 13.15
N HIS A 139 4.67 -3.74 11.85
CA HIS A 139 4.34 -2.60 10.99
C HIS A 139 2.95 -2.75 10.37
N VAL A 140 2.17 -1.68 10.40
CA VAL A 140 0.80 -1.66 9.87
C VAL A 140 0.67 -0.66 8.72
N LEU A 141 0.06 -1.08 7.61
CA LEU A 141 -0.28 -0.18 6.50
C LEU A 141 -1.77 0.16 6.52
N VAL A 142 -2.09 1.45 6.42
CA VAL A 142 -3.48 1.95 6.32
C VAL A 142 -3.64 2.70 5.00
N PHE A 143 -4.35 2.11 4.06
CA PHE A 143 -4.65 2.73 2.78
C PHE A 143 -5.96 3.53 2.84
N HIS A 144 -5.99 4.69 2.21
CA HIS A 144 -7.23 5.41 1.98
C HIS A 144 -7.21 6.19 0.67
N CYS A 145 -8.39 6.63 0.22
CA CYS A 145 -8.48 7.68 -0.80
C CYS A 145 -9.54 8.70 -0.38
N GLU A 146 -10.28 9.32 -1.29
CA GLU A 146 -11.36 10.25 -0.91
C GLU A 146 -12.48 9.53 -0.16
N PHE A 147 -12.93 8.38 -0.68
CA PHE A 147 -14.02 7.56 -0.13
C PHE A 147 -13.59 6.11 0.18
N SER A 148 -12.34 5.75 -0.10
CA SER A 148 -11.80 4.38 0.00
C SER A 148 -12.58 3.30 -0.78
N SER A 149 -13.31 3.67 -1.83
CA SER A 149 -14.12 2.72 -2.62
C SER A 149 -13.39 2.11 -3.81
N GLU A 150 -12.47 2.84 -4.44
CA GLU A 150 -11.86 2.44 -5.72
C GLU A 150 -10.34 2.45 -5.69
N ARG A 151 -9.74 3.64 -5.52
CA ARG A 151 -8.28 3.84 -5.62
C ARG A 151 -7.51 3.07 -4.55
N ALA A 152 -7.94 3.18 -3.29
CA ALA A 152 -7.27 2.53 -2.16
C ALA A 152 -7.40 1.00 -2.20
N PRO A 153 -8.60 0.40 -2.38
CA PRO A 153 -8.72 -1.05 -2.55
C PRO A 153 -7.87 -1.59 -3.70
N LYS A 154 -7.80 -0.85 -4.82
CA LYS A 154 -6.99 -1.26 -5.98
C LYS A 154 -5.50 -1.31 -5.66
N LEU A 155 -4.95 -0.31 -4.98
CA LEU A 155 -3.53 -0.29 -4.61
C LEU A 155 -3.22 -1.30 -3.50
N ALA A 156 -4.10 -1.47 -2.50
CA ALA A 156 -3.92 -2.47 -1.46
C ALA A 156 -3.87 -3.90 -2.03
N ARG A 157 -4.78 -4.24 -2.96
CA ARG A 157 -4.77 -5.53 -3.66
C ARG A 157 -3.52 -5.72 -4.50
N LEU A 158 -3.07 -4.66 -5.19
CA LEU A 158 -1.83 -4.70 -5.96
C LEU A 158 -0.63 -5.00 -5.05
N LEU A 159 -0.48 -4.28 -3.93
CA LEU A 159 0.60 -4.54 -2.98
C LEU A 159 0.59 -5.99 -2.54
N ARG A 160 -0.56 -6.50 -2.09
CA ARG A 160 -0.67 -7.89 -1.62
C ARG A 160 -0.36 -8.90 -2.71
N HIS A 161 -0.80 -8.66 -3.94
CA HIS A 161 -0.51 -9.55 -5.06
C HIS A 161 1.00 -9.64 -5.31
N GLU A 162 1.69 -8.50 -5.42
CA GLU A 162 3.12 -8.45 -5.71
C GLU A 162 3.95 -8.97 -4.53
N ASP A 163 3.55 -8.68 -3.28
CA ASP A 163 4.18 -9.23 -2.06
C ASP A 163 4.08 -10.77 -2.01
N ARG A 164 2.96 -11.34 -2.47
CA ARG A 164 2.81 -12.79 -2.62
C ARG A 164 3.66 -13.38 -3.75
N GLN A 165 3.81 -12.65 -4.87
CA GLN A 165 4.70 -13.10 -5.95
C GLN A 165 6.17 -13.10 -5.48
N LEU A 166 6.56 -12.10 -4.69
CA LEU A 166 7.90 -12.01 -4.11
C LEU A 166 8.18 -13.16 -3.13
N HIS A 167 7.19 -13.56 -2.33
CA HIS A 167 7.31 -14.62 -1.32
C HIS A 167 6.72 -15.96 -1.77
N MET A 168 6.68 -16.23 -3.08
CA MET A 168 6.06 -17.44 -3.63
C MET A 168 6.71 -18.73 -3.09
N ASP A 169 8.04 -18.75 -2.99
CA ASP A 169 8.79 -19.93 -2.55
C ASP A 169 8.77 -20.14 -1.03
N VAL A 170 8.33 -19.13 -0.26
CA VAL A 170 8.30 -19.12 1.22
C VAL A 170 6.90 -18.82 1.76
N TYR A 171 5.85 -19.16 0.99
CA TYR A 171 4.47 -19.03 1.46
C TYR A 171 4.30 -19.69 2.85
N PRO A 172 3.58 -19.07 3.81
CA PRO A 172 2.69 -17.90 3.70
C PRO A 172 3.35 -16.56 4.05
N GLU A 173 4.68 -16.44 4.00
CA GLU A 173 5.34 -15.19 4.38
C GLU A 173 4.92 -14.00 3.51
N LEU A 174 5.01 -12.81 4.11
CA LEU A 174 4.70 -11.52 3.51
C LEU A 174 5.60 -10.47 4.15
N ARG A 175 6.02 -9.49 3.35
CA ARG A 175 6.67 -8.29 3.88
C ARG A 175 5.68 -7.41 4.64
N HIS A 176 4.45 -7.29 4.11
CA HIS A 176 3.39 -6.48 4.70
C HIS A 176 2.15 -7.36 5.01
N PRO A 177 2.23 -8.19 6.07
CA PRO A 177 1.13 -9.09 6.42
C PRO A 177 -0.12 -8.32 6.87
N GLU A 178 0.03 -7.12 7.45
CA GLU A 178 -1.05 -6.38 8.09
C GLU A 178 -1.38 -5.07 7.35
N VAL A 179 -2.49 -5.11 6.62
CA VAL A 179 -2.95 -4.04 5.73
C VAL A 179 -4.43 -3.77 5.97
N TYR A 180 -4.79 -2.50 6.10
CA TYR A 180 -6.15 -2.02 6.33
C TYR A 180 -6.58 -0.98 5.30
N LEU A 181 -7.89 -0.83 5.11
CA LEU A 181 -8.51 0.33 4.48
C LEU A 181 -9.18 1.22 5.52
N LEU A 182 -9.09 2.54 5.34
CA LEU A 182 -9.87 3.49 6.11
C LEU A 182 -11.30 3.58 5.59
N GLN A 183 -12.29 3.18 6.40
CA GLN A 183 -13.71 3.27 6.06
C GLN A 183 -14.14 4.72 5.82
N GLY A 184 -14.84 4.97 4.72
CA GLY A 184 -15.29 6.31 4.33
C GLY A 184 -14.20 7.24 3.78
N GLY A 185 -12.94 6.80 3.79
CA GLY A 185 -11.80 7.55 3.26
C GLY A 185 -11.51 8.86 3.98
N TYR A 186 -10.74 9.73 3.31
CA TYR A 186 -10.33 11.02 3.85
C TYR A 186 -11.53 11.92 4.12
N LYS A 187 -12.60 11.84 3.31
CA LYS A 187 -13.81 12.64 3.56
C LYS A 187 -14.38 12.38 4.95
N ALA A 188 -14.64 11.11 5.29
CA ALA A 188 -15.21 10.74 6.58
C ALA A 188 -14.25 11.01 7.74
N PHE A 189 -12.94 10.87 7.51
CA PHE A 189 -11.94 11.19 8.52
C PHE A 189 -11.87 12.68 8.82
N TYR A 190 -11.79 13.52 7.78
CA TYR A 190 -11.75 14.97 7.92
C TYR A 190 -12.99 15.53 8.64
N GLU A 191 -14.19 15.01 8.33
CA GLU A 191 -15.44 15.42 9.00
C GLU A 191 -15.46 15.17 10.52
N LEU A 192 -14.66 14.23 11.01
CA LEU A 192 -14.64 13.83 12.42
C LEU A 192 -13.37 14.28 13.16
N PHE A 193 -12.25 14.43 12.45
CA PHE A 193 -10.91 14.62 13.03
C PHE A 193 -10.09 15.63 12.21
N GLU A 194 -10.66 16.78 11.86
CA GLU A 194 -9.97 17.83 11.10
C GLU A 194 -8.67 18.32 11.78
N ASP A 195 -8.60 18.27 13.11
CA ASP A 195 -7.40 18.60 13.89
C ASP A 195 -6.23 17.64 13.65
N LEU A 196 -6.48 16.46 13.09
CA LEU A 196 -5.47 15.47 12.70
C LEU A 196 -5.14 15.53 11.20
N CYS A 197 -5.45 16.65 10.54
CA CYS A 197 -5.21 16.86 9.11
C CYS A 197 -4.30 18.06 8.83
N GLU A 198 -3.46 17.95 7.80
CA GLU A 198 -2.52 18.99 7.38
C GLU A 198 -2.50 19.16 5.85
N PRO A 199 -2.62 20.39 5.31
CA PRO A 199 -3.31 21.51 5.96
C PRO A 199 -4.73 21.10 6.38
N CYS A 200 -5.32 21.83 7.34
CA CYS A 200 -6.73 21.65 7.69
C CYS A 200 -7.62 22.07 6.51
N GLY A 201 -7.91 21.11 5.64
CA GLY A 201 -8.65 21.32 4.41
C GLY A 201 -9.09 20.01 3.75
N TYR A 202 -10.04 20.15 2.84
CA TYR A 202 -10.58 19.06 2.05
C TYR A 202 -10.78 19.52 0.59
N VAL A 203 -9.94 18.99 -0.31
CA VAL A 203 -10.09 19.19 -1.76
C VAL A 203 -10.62 17.90 -2.40
N PRO A 204 -11.87 17.88 -2.90
CA PRO A 204 -12.43 16.71 -3.56
C PRO A 204 -11.80 16.48 -4.93
N MET A 205 -11.84 15.23 -5.42
CA MET A 205 -11.27 14.87 -6.73
C MET A 205 -11.87 15.68 -7.89
N ARG A 206 -13.15 16.05 -7.80
CA ARG A 206 -13.89 16.82 -8.82
C ARG A 206 -14.03 18.31 -8.43
N HIS A 207 -13.00 18.89 -7.83
CA HIS A 207 -12.96 20.31 -7.55
C HIS A 207 -12.77 21.12 -8.86
N LYS A 208 -13.57 22.18 -9.05
CA LYS A 208 -13.61 22.97 -10.30
C LYS A 208 -12.24 23.56 -10.67
N ASP A 209 -11.51 24.04 -9.67
CA ASP A 209 -10.20 24.68 -9.89
C ASP A 209 -9.10 23.69 -10.32
N TYR A 210 -9.34 22.39 -10.21
CA TYR A 210 -8.35 21.34 -10.50
C TYR A 210 -8.73 20.45 -11.69
N GLU A 211 -9.68 20.85 -12.53
CA GLU A 211 -10.10 20.08 -13.71
C GLU A 211 -8.94 19.76 -14.67
N ALA A 212 -8.04 20.73 -14.90
CA ALA A 212 -6.86 20.53 -15.73
C ALA A 212 -5.89 19.49 -15.14
N HIS A 213 -5.64 19.55 -13.84
CA HIS A 213 -4.82 18.57 -13.12
C HIS A 213 -5.43 17.17 -13.22
N LEU A 214 -6.74 17.06 -12.96
CA LEU A 214 -7.47 15.80 -13.04
C LEU A 214 -7.36 15.17 -14.44
N CYS A 215 -7.43 15.98 -15.51
CA CYS A 215 -7.25 15.51 -16.88
C CYS A 215 -5.86 14.88 -17.08
N VAL A 216 -4.80 15.56 -16.63
CA VAL A 216 -3.41 15.08 -16.72
C VAL A 216 -3.25 13.73 -16.00
N TYR A 217 -3.66 13.63 -14.73
CA TYR A 217 -3.51 12.41 -13.95
C TYR A 217 -4.31 11.23 -14.52
N ARG A 218 -5.51 11.48 -15.06
CA ARG A 218 -6.29 10.45 -15.77
C ARG A 218 -5.60 10.01 -17.06
N GLY A 219 -4.98 10.94 -17.80
CA GLY A 219 -4.18 10.63 -18.98
C GLY A 219 -2.98 9.73 -18.64
N GLN A 220 -2.25 10.07 -17.58
CA GLN A 220 -1.12 9.29 -17.07
C GLN A 220 -1.55 7.87 -16.68
N ALA A 221 -2.60 7.73 -15.86
CA ALA A 221 -3.12 6.44 -15.42
C ALA A 221 -3.52 5.52 -16.59
N LYS A 222 -4.14 6.07 -17.65
CA LYS A 222 -4.48 5.33 -18.87
C LYS A 222 -3.23 4.86 -19.60
N SER A 223 -2.23 5.71 -19.75
CA SER A 223 -0.97 5.37 -20.43
C SER A 223 -0.20 4.27 -19.69
N THR A 224 -0.13 4.37 -18.36
CA THR A 224 0.52 3.38 -17.49
C THR A 224 -0.21 2.03 -17.55
N ALA A 225 -1.55 2.03 -17.52
CA ALA A 225 -2.34 0.82 -17.68
C ALA A 225 -2.10 0.13 -19.03
N LYS A 226 -2.00 0.90 -20.13
CA LYS A 226 -1.69 0.38 -21.47
C LYS A 226 -0.30 -0.27 -21.51
N ARG A 227 0.71 0.37 -20.91
CA ARG A 227 2.07 -0.16 -20.82
C ARG A 227 2.13 -1.46 -20.00
N ARG A 228 1.41 -1.53 -18.88
CA ARG A 228 1.34 -2.75 -18.05
C ARG A 228 0.69 -3.91 -18.79
N LYS A 229 -0.43 -3.68 -19.49
CA LYS A 229 -1.06 -4.71 -20.33
C LYS A 229 -0.11 -5.21 -21.41
N ALA A 230 0.62 -4.32 -22.09
CA ALA A 230 1.60 -4.71 -23.10
C ALA A 230 2.77 -5.53 -22.52
N ARG A 231 3.25 -5.23 -21.31
CA ARG A 231 4.28 -6.03 -20.62
C ARG A 231 3.74 -7.41 -20.24
N HIS A 232 2.55 -7.48 -19.65
CA HIS A 232 1.94 -8.76 -19.24
C HIS A 232 1.71 -9.70 -20.44
N VAL A 233 1.25 -9.18 -21.58
CA VAL A 233 1.11 -9.95 -22.83
C VAL A 233 2.47 -10.47 -23.33
N ARG A 234 3.52 -9.65 -23.26
CA ARG A 234 4.88 -10.07 -23.64
C ARG A 234 5.45 -11.15 -22.72
N THR A 235 5.25 -11.03 -21.41
CA THR A 235 5.70 -12.05 -20.45
C THR A 235 4.93 -13.37 -20.62
N ALA A 236 3.63 -13.32 -20.92
CA ALA A 236 2.82 -14.52 -21.19
C ALA A 236 3.17 -15.24 -22.52
N LEU A 237 3.76 -14.54 -23.48
CA LEU A 237 4.21 -15.11 -24.77
C LEU A 237 5.65 -15.67 -24.74
N CYS A 238 6.40 -15.45 -23.65
CA CYS A 238 7.80 -15.86 -23.52
C CYS A 238 8.01 -17.04 -22.55
N THR A 239 6.98 -17.81 -22.21
CA THR A 239 7.15 -19.08 -21.49
C THR A 239 7.85 -20.10 -22.41
N PRO A 240 8.99 -20.71 -22.02
CA PRO A 240 9.66 -21.70 -22.85
C PRO A 240 8.76 -22.94 -22.97
N SER A 241 8.46 -23.35 -24.20
CA SER A 241 7.87 -24.66 -24.48
C SER A 241 8.90 -25.74 -24.14
N SER A 242 8.74 -26.40 -23.00
CA SER A 242 9.51 -27.59 -22.64
C SER A 242 9.13 -28.74 -23.58
N GLN A 243 9.86 -28.91 -24.68
CA GLN A 243 9.90 -30.16 -25.42
C GLN A 243 11.35 -30.65 -25.50
N HIS A 244 11.68 -31.59 -24.62
CA HIS A 244 12.66 -32.63 -24.88
C HIS A 244 12.19 -33.89 -24.14
N LYS A 245 11.53 -34.79 -24.88
CA LYS A 245 11.49 -36.20 -24.52
C LYS A 245 12.57 -36.88 -25.35
N GLU A 246 13.70 -37.17 -24.71
CA GLU A 246 14.63 -38.19 -25.21
C GLU A 246 13.93 -39.55 -25.11
N THR A 247 13.82 -40.23 -26.24
CA THR A 247 13.46 -41.65 -26.30
C THR A 247 14.75 -42.40 -26.60
N LEU A 248 15.25 -43.12 -25.60
CA LEU A 248 16.30 -44.14 -25.75
C LEU A 248 15.69 -45.46 -25.28
N GLN A 249 15.33 -46.29 -26.26
CA GLN A 249 15.38 -47.74 -26.24
C GLN A 249 15.32 -48.24 -27.69
#